data_AF-A0A484WYM0-F1
#
_entry.id   AF-A0A484WYM0-F1
#
_cell.length_a   1.000
_cell.length_b   1.000
_cell.length_c   1.000
_cell.angle_alpha   90.00
_cell.angle_beta   90.00
_cell.angle_gamma   90.00
#
_symmetry.space_group_name_H-M   'P 1'
#
loop_
_entity.id
_entity.type
_entity.pdbx_description
1 polymer ?
#
loop_
_entity_poly.entity_id
_entity_poly.type
_entity_poly.pdbx_seq_one_letter_code
_entity_poly.pdbx_strand_id
1 'polypeptide(L)'
;MMNMAEWKETTMNNLPALKAQFPLIEDLIALKETTWLNPRTTTLAEGLPYVGLTEDDVNDAHARLQRFALYLAKAFPETAATHGLIESELVAIPAMQTRLEKEAGAAIPGTLLLKKDSHLPISGSIKARGGIYEVLAHAETLALNAGLLSVDDDYSILLEPRFKDFFSQYSIAVGVNRQPGDVHRHHERASWLQGDSTYVCRRPRVEKSQAAQPRCDRR
;
A
#
# COMPACT_ATOMS: atom_id res chain seq x y z
N MET A 1 27.48 14.48 10.29
CA MET A 1 26.82 13.29 9.68
C MET A 1 27.80 12.15 9.80
N MET A 2 27.43 11.05 10.46
CA MET A 2 28.26 9.84 10.48
C MET A 2 28.27 9.21 9.09
N ASN A 3 29.43 8.75 8.64
CA ASN A 3 29.53 8.00 7.40
C ASN A 3 29.06 6.54 7.58
N MET A 4 28.84 5.85 6.48
CA MET A 4 28.27 4.49 6.48
C MET A 4 29.18 3.44 7.13
N ALA A 5 30.50 3.69 7.21
CA ALA A 5 31.45 2.83 7.91
C ALA A 5 31.39 3.05 9.42
N GLU A 6 31.35 4.31 9.87
CA GLU A 6 31.15 4.70 11.27
C GLU A 6 29.81 4.18 11.84
N TRP A 7 28.75 4.18 11.01
CA TRP A 7 27.46 3.61 11.40
C TRP A 7 27.51 2.10 11.59
N LYS A 8 28.18 1.37 10.68
CA LYS A 8 28.38 -0.09 10.80
C LYS A 8 29.20 -0.45 12.03
N GLU A 9 30.29 0.26 12.27
CA GLU A 9 31.18 0.03 13.41
C GLU A 9 30.48 0.27 14.75
N THR A 10 29.74 1.38 14.88
CA THR A 10 28.98 1.70 16.10
C THR A 10 27.84 0.71 16.35
N THR A 11 27.15 0.27 15.29
CA THR A 11 26.02 -0.68 15.40
C THR A 11 26.50 -2.09 15.72
N MET A 12 27.60 -2.55 15.10
CA MET A 12 28.18 -3.87 15.37
C MET A 12 28.78 -3.98 16.77
N ASN A 13 29.38 -2.90 17.30
CA ASN A 13 29.93 -2.87 18.65
C ASN A 13 28.85 -2.97 19.74
N ASN A 14 27.64 -2.50 19.46
CA ASN A 14 26.51 -2.56 20.40
C ASN A 14 25.67 -3.84 20.29
N LEU A 15 25.92 -4.69 19.30
CA LEU A 15 25.13 -5.90 19.08
C LEU A 15 25.17 -6.89 20.28
N PRO A 16 26.32 -7.15 20.94
CA PRO A 16 26.34 -8.01 22.13
C PRO A 16 25.47 -7.46 23.27
N ALA A 17 25.48 -6.15 23.50
CA ALA A 17 24.65 -5.51 24.51
C ALA A 17 23.15 -5.60 24.16
N LEU A 18 22.80 -5.40 22.88
CA LEU A 18 21.43 -5.57 22.39
C LEU A 18 20.93 -7.01 22.54
N LYS A 19 21.76 -8.02 22.24
CA LYS A 19 21.41 -9.43 22.46
C LYS A 19 21.18 -9.76 23.92
N ALA A 20 22.03 -9.24 24.80
CA ALA A 20 21.88 -9.43 26.25
C ALA A 20 20.59 -8.78 26.77
N GLN A 21 20.23 -7.59 26.26
CA GLN A 21 19.03 -6.87 26.67
C GLN A 21 17.74 -7.43 26.04
N PHE A 22 17.82 -7.88 24.79
CA PHE A 22 16.70 -8.38 23.99
C PHE A 22 17.06 -9.73 23.36
N PRO A 23 16.92 -10.84 24.11
CA PRO A 23 17.32 -12.18 23.64
C PRO A 23 16.65 -12.61 22.32
N LEU A 24 15.47 -12.06 22.02
CA LEU A 24 14.77 -12.29 20.74
C LEU A 24 15.61 -11.95 19.52
N ILE A 25 16.57 -11.01 19.65
CA ILE A 25 17.48 -10.63 18.55
C ILE A 25 18.30 -11.83 18.08
N GLU A 26 18.63 -12.78 18.95
CA GLU A 26 19.35 -14.00 18.54
C GLU A 26 18.50 -14.86 17.62
N ASP A 27 17.21 -15.05 17.94
CA ASP A 27 16.26 -15.77 17.10
C ASP A 27 16.10 -15.07 15.73
N LEU A 28 16.03 -13.73 15.70
CA LEU A 28 15.95 -12.96 14.47
C LEU A 28 17.20 -13.11 13.60
N ILE A 29 18.40 -13.07 14.20
CA ILE A 29 19.67 -13.27 13.48
C ILE A 29 19.76 -14.69 12.92
N ALA A 30 19.24 -15.67 13.66
CA ALA A 30 19.19 -17.06 13.24
C ALA A 30 18.10 -17.35 12.18
N LEU A 31 17.34 -16.34 11.74
CA LEU A 31 16.21 -16.46 10.81
C LEU A 31 15.14 -17.47 11.28
N LYS A 32 15.02 -17.65 12.59
CA LYS A 32 13.99 -18.50 13.18
C LYS A 32 12.65 -17.79 13.08
N GLU A 33 11.63 -18.51 12.63
CA GLU A 33 10.25 -18.00 12.67
C GLU A 33 9.90 -17.60 14.10
N THR A 34 9.58 -16.32 14.28
CA THR A 34 9.53 -15.68 15.60
C THR A 34 8.21 -14.96 15.77
N THR A 35 7.53 -15.21 16.89
CA THR A 35 6.32 -14.49 17.29
C THR A 35 6.63 -13.66 18.53
N TRP A 36 6.39 -12.35 18.45
CA TRP A 36 6.50 -11.45 19.59
C TRP A 36 5.14 -10.81 19.87
N LEU A 37 4.57 -11.12 21.03
CA LEU A 37 3.34 -10.50 21.51
C LEU A 37 3.71 -9.27 22.31
N ASN A 38 3.24 -8.08 21.89
CA ASN A 38 3.54 -6.83 22.59
C ASN A 38 2.92 -6.86 24.01
N PRO A 39 3.73 -6.88 25.09
CA PRO A 39 3.21 -6.93 26.46
C PRO A 39 2.68 -5.56 26.94
N ARG A 40 2.83 -4.50 26.14
CA ARG A 40 2.45 -3.12 26.46
C ARG A 40 1.38 -2.60 25.50
N THR A 41 0.40 -3.44 25.17
CA THR A 41 -0.80 -2.95 24.50
C THR A 41 -1.58 -2.06 25.48
N THR A 42 -2.11 -0.95 24.98
CA THR A 42 -2.86 0.01 25.78
C THR A 42 -4.29 0.09 25.29
N THR A 43 -5.14 0.77 26.06
CA THR A 43 -6.46 1.16 25.56
C THR A 43 -6.33 2.20 24.44
N LEU A 44 -7.41 2.40 23.67
CA LEU A 44 -7.46 3.46 22.66
C LEU A 44 -7.20 4.84 23.28
N ALA A 45 -7.84 5.14 24.41
CA ALA A 45 -7.70 6.44 25.08
C ALA A 45 -6.26 6.74 25.50
N GLU A 46 -5.51 5.74 25.97
CA GLU A 46 -4.11 5.88 26.35
C GLU A 46 -3.17 5.91 25.14
N GLY A 47 -3.47 5.16 24.08
CA GLY A 47 -2.60 5.00 22.91
C GLY A 47 -2.73 6.13 21.89
N LEU A 48 -3.94 6.66 21.70
CA LEU A 48 -4.27 7.63 20.65
C LEU A 48 -3.41 8.91 20.70
N PRO A 49 -3.06 9.48 21.87
CA PRO A 49 -2.19 10.66 21.95
C PRO A 49 -0.79 10.47 21.32
N TYR A 50 -0.32 9.22 21.18
CA TYR A 50 0.98 8.90 20.59
C TYR A 50 0.95 8.70 19.08
N VAL A 51 -0.24 8.65 18.46
CA VAL A 51 -0.40 8.44 17.01
C VAL A 51 -0.02 9.69 16.21
N GLY A 52 -0.29 10.88 16.77
CA GLY A 52 -0.07 12.16 16.09
C GLY A 52 -1.06 12.46 14.96
N LEU A 53 -2.12 11.67 14.84
CA LEU A 53 -3.26 11.87 13.93
C LEU A 53 -4.56 11.68 14.72
N THR A 54 -5.61 12.34 14.24
CA THR A 54 -6.93 12.41 14.86
C THR A 54 -7.99 11.73 13.98
N GLU A 55 -9.20 11.59 14.52
CA GLU A 55 -10.36 11.15 13.73
C GLU A 55 -10.72 12.16 12.62
N ASP A 56 -10.49 13.45 12.85
CA ASP A 56 -10.71 14.50 11.85
C ASP A 56 -9.78 14.33 10.64
N ASP A 57 -8.50 13.97 10.85
CA ASP A 57 -7.58 13.66 9.75
C ASP A 57 -8.08 12.48 8.89
N VAL A 58 -8.70 11.48 9.52
CA VAL A 58 -9.29 10.32 8.83
C VAL A 58 -10.54 10.75 8.05
N ASN A 59 -11.40 11.58 8.65
CA ASN A 59 -12.59 12.11 8.01
C ASN A 59 -12.25 13.02 6.82
N ASP A 60 -11.21 13.84 6.94
CA ASP A 60 -10.71 14.70 5.87
C ASP A 60 -10.14 13.86 4.71
N ALA A 61 -9.43 12.77 5.03
CA ALA A 61 -8.96 11.84 4.00
C ALA A 61 -10.14 11.17 3.27
N HIS A 62 -11.18 10.78 4.00
CA HIS A 62 -12.40 10.24 3.42
C HIS A 62 -13.10 11.27 2.52
N ALA A 63 -13.33 12.49 3.01
CA ALA A 63 -13.98 13.57 2.27
C ALA A 63 -13.22 13.92 0.99
N ARG A 64 -11.89 13.96 1.04
CA ARG A 64 -11.05 14.14 -0.15
C ARG A 64 -11.27 13.05 -1.19
N LEU A 65 -11.23 11.78 -0.78
CA LEU A 65 -11.48 10.68 -1.71
C LEU A 65 -12.89 10.75 -2.33
N GLN A 66 -13.89 11.22 -1.57
CA GLN A 66 -15.24 11.46 -2.11
C GLN A 66 -15.25 12.59 -3.17
N ARG A 67 -14.57 13.72 -2.94
CA ARG A 67 -14.45 14.78 -3.95
C ARG A 67 -13.82 14.25 -5.25
N PHE A 68 -12.80 13.41 -5.14
CA PHE A 68 -12.15 12.77 -6.29
C PHE A 68 -12.95 11.64 -6.95
N ALA A 69 -14.07 11.18 -6.38
CA ALA A 69 -14.79 10.01 -6.89
C ALA A 69 -15.22 10.17 -8.36
N LEU A 70 -15.80 11.31 -8.74
CA LEU A 70 -16.21 11.56 -10.13
C LEU A 70 -15.02 11.65 -11.08
N TYR A 71 -13.91 12.24 -10.63
CA TYR A 71 -12.66 12.25 -11.38
C TYR A 71 -12.16 10.81 -11.61
N LEU A 72 -12.07 10.00 -10.55
CA LEU A 72 -11.58 8.62 -10.61
C LEU A 72 -12.44 7.75 -11.53
N ALA A 73 -13.77 7.87 -11.42
CA ALA A 73 -14.72 7.14 -12.27
C ALA A 73 -14.50 7.40 -13.77
N LYS A 74 -14.14 8.64 -14.14
CA LYS A 74 -13.86 9.03 -15.54
C LYS A 74 -12.43 8.72 -15.96
N ALA A 75 -11.44 8.98 -15.09
CA ALA A 75 -10.02 8.80 -15.36
C ALA A 75 -9.62 7.31 -15.42
N PHE A 76 -10.25 6.47 -14.60
CA PHE A 76 -9.98 5.04 -14.52
C PHE A 76 -11.29 4.27 -14.73
N PRO A 77 -11.61 3.86 -15.97
CA PRO A 77 -12.88 3.22 -16.30
C PRO A 77 -13.21 1.96 -15.48
N GLU A 78 -12.19 1.26 -14.95
CA GLU A 78 -12.37 0.12 -14.04
C GLU A 78 -13.05 0.49 -12.70
N THR A 79 -13.05 1.77 -12.31
CA THR A 79 -13.70 2.29 -11.10
C THR A 79 -15.10 2.85 -11.36
N ALA A 80 -15.55 2.92 -12.62
CA ALA A 80 -16.84 3.51 -12.94
C ALA A 80 -18.01 2.76 -12.29
N ALA A 81 -17.93 1.42 -12.24
CA ALA A 81 -18.95 0.57 -11.62
C ALA A 81 -19.04 0.76 -10.09
N THR A 82 -17.98 1.27 -9.45
CA THR A 82 -17.94 1.60 -8.02
C THR A 82 -18.04 3.12 -7.79
N HIS A 83 -18.49 3.87 -8.79
CA HIS A 83 -18.61 5.33 -8.74
C HIS A 83 -17.31 6.03 -8.33
N GLY A 84 -16.16 5.50 -8.74
CA GLY A 84 -14.83 6.04 -8.45
C GLY A 84 -14.24 5.63 -7.11
N LEU A 85 -14.95 4.81 -6.32
CA LEU A 85 -14.45 4.30 -5.06
C LEU A 85 -13.36 3.24 -5.29
N ILE A 86 -12.23 3.40 -4.61
CA ILE A 86 -11.10 2.46 -4.62
C ILE A 86 -11.21 1.57 -3.39
N GLU A 87 -12.03 0.51 -3.50
CA GLU A 87 -12.25 -0.45 -2.42
C GLU A 87 -12.08 -1.90 -2.84
N SER A 88 -11.92 -2.77 -1.84
CA SER A 88 -11.71 -4.21 -2.03
C SER A 88 -12.67 -5.07 -1.23
N GLU A 89 -12.95 -6.25 -1.76
CA GLU A 89 -13.78 -7.26 -1.12
C GLU A 89 -13.20 -7.77 0.21
N LEU A 90 -14.10 -8.12 1.12
CA LEU A 90 -13.82 -8.91 2.31
C LEU A 90 -14.56 -10.25 2.16
N VAL A 91 -13.83 -11.36 2.13
CA VAL A 91 -14.41 -12.68 1.86
C VAL A 91 -14.05 -13.69 2.94
N ALA A 92 -14.97 -14.59 3.27
CA ALA A 92 -14.65 -15.74 4.10
C ALA A 92 -13.84 -16.78 3.32
N ILE A 93 -12.88 -17.43 3.98
CA ILE A 93 -11.99 -18.43 3.38
C ILE A 93 -11.97 -19.76 4.16
N PRO A 94 -13.14 -20.42 4.36
CA PRO A 94 -13.24 -21.61 5.21
C PRO A 94 -12.39 -22.80 4.74
N ALA A 95 -12.22 -22.97 3.43
CA ALA A 95 -11.34 -24.00 2.87
C ALA A 95 -9.87 -23.79 3.26
N MET A 96 -9.42 -22.53 3.29
CA MET A 96 -8.07 -22.19 3.74
C MET A 96 -7.91 -22.36 5.24
N GLN A 97 -8.94 -21.98 6.03
CA GLN A 97 -8.96 -22.22 7.48
C GLN A 97 -8.78 -23.71 7.79
N THR A 98 -9.57 -24.58 7.17
CA THR A 98 -9.47 -26.04 7.34
C THR A 98 -8.08 -26.56 6.98
N ARG A 99 -7.48 -26.03 5.89
CA ARG A 99 -6.14 -26.40 5.47
C ARG A 99 -5.09 -26.00 6.51
N LEU A 100 -5.13 -24.76 7.00
CA LEU A 100 -4.20 -24.25 8.00
C LEU A 100 -4.31 -25.00 9.33
N GLU A 101 -5.53 -25.31 9.77
CA GLU A 101 -5.75 -26.09 10.99
C GLU A 101 -5.11 -27.48 10.92
N LYS A 102 -5.22 -28.13 9.76
CA LYS A 102 -4.58 -29.41 9.50
C LYS A 102 -3.05 -29.31 9.50
N GLU A 103 -2.49 -28.28 8.90
CA GLU A 103 -1.03 -28.08 8.83
C GLU A 103 -0.42 -27.70 10.17
N ALA A 104 -1.10 -26.83 10.93
CA ALA A 104 -0.65 -26.38 12.23
C ALA A 104 -0.95 -27.40 13.35
N GLY A 105 -1.84 -28.36 13.11
CA GLY A 105 -2.32 -29.31 14.14
C GLY A 105 -3.13 -28.64 15.25
N ALA A 106 -3.71 -27.46 14.97
CA ALA A 106 -4.42 -26.63 15.94
C ALA A 106 -5.65 -25.98 15.29
N ALA A 107 -6.74 -25.84 16.04
CA ALA A 107 -7.95 -25.17 15.57
C ALA A 107 -7.75 -23.65 15.50
N ILE A 108 -8.34 -23.01 14.48
CA ILE A 108 -8.41 -21.56 14.34
C ILE A 108 -9.83 -21.15 14.75
N PRO A 109 -10.04 -20.50 15.90
CA PRO A 109 -11.37 -20.17 16.37
C PRO A 109 -12.03 -19.10 15.50
N GLY A 110 -13.36 -19.17 15.38
CA GLY A 110 -14.16 -18.18 14.66
C GLY A 110 -14.11 -18.34 13.14
N THR A 111 -14.26 -17.22 12.42
CA THR A 111 -14.29 -17.20 10.95
C THR A 111 -13.02 -16.56 10.41
N LEU A 112 -12.28 -17.28 9.57
CA LEU A 112 -11.14 -16.71 8.86
C LEU A 112 -11.60 -15.90 7.64
N LEU A 113 -11.29 -14.60 7.63
CA LEU A 113 -11.60 -13.67 6.54
C LEU A 113 -10.34 -13.21 5.81
N LEU A 114 -10.47 -12.90 4.52
CA LEU A 114 -9.44 -12.31 3.68
C LEU A 114 -9.89 -10.95 3.15
N LYS A 115 -9.17 -9.88 3.51
CA LYS A 115 -9.29 -8.54 2.90
C LYS A 115 -8.46 -8.50 1.63
N LYS A 116 -9.10 -8.42 0.47
CA LYS A 116 -8.47 -8.57 -0.86
C LYS A 116 -7.85 -7.29 -1.38
N ASP A 117 -7.01 -6.61 -0.58
CA ASP A 117 -6.31 -5.41 -1.06
C ASP A 117 -5.33 -5.70 -2.22
N SER A 118 -4.98 -6.96 -2.44
CA SER A 118 -4.31 -7.45 -3.66
C SER A 118 -5.13 -7.31 -4.95
N HIS A 119 -6.42 -6.98 -4.84
CA HIS A 119 -7.34 -6.81 -5.96
C HIS A 119 -7.92 -5.39 -6.05
N LEU A 120 -7.36 -4.43 -5.29
CA LEU A 120 -7.79 -3.03 -5.42
C LEU A 120 -7.64 -2.56 -6.88
N PRO A 121 -8.59 -1.76 -7.39
CA PRO A 121 -8.52 -1.26 -8.75
C PRO A 121 -7.29 -0.36 -8.93
N ILE A 122 -6.97 -0.07 -10.18
CA ILE A 122 -5.82 0.74 -10.60
C ILE A 122 -4.54 -0.08 -10.39
N SER A 123 -4.03 -0.23 -9.17
CA SER A 123 -2.67 -0.79 -8.92
C SER A 123 -2.60 -2.20 -8.32
N GLY A 124 -3.73 -2.87 -8.04
CA GLY A 124 -3.74 -4.28 -7.63
C GLY A 124 -2.96 -4.58 -6.35
N SER A 125 -2.89 -3.63 -5.42
CA SER A 125 -2.20 -3.80 -4.14
C SER A 125 -2.68 -2.78 -3.11
N ILE A 126 -2.32 -2.98 -1.84
CA ILE A 126 -2.57 -2.02 -0.75
C ILE A 126 -2.02 -0.61 -1.04
N LYS A 127 -1.05 -0.46 -1.97
CA LYS A 127 -0.52 0.85 -2.38
C LYS A 127 -1.55 1.69 -3.13
N ALA A 128 -2.64 1.09 -3.64
CA ALA A 128 -3.79 1.82 -4.17
C ALA A 128 -4.49 2.69 -3.12
N ARG A 129 -4.29 2.44 -1.82
CA ARG A 129 -4.83 3.29 -0.75
C ARG A 129 -3.95 4.52 -0.56
N GLY A 130 -2.82 4.36 0.14
CA GLY A 130 -1.96 5.50 0.50
C GLY A 130 -1.24 6.15 -0.68
N GLY A 131 -0.77 5.37 -1.66
CA GLY A 131 0.00 5.91 -2.79
C GLY A 131 -0.86 6.76 -3.73
N ILE A 132 -2.09 6.32 -4.01
CA ILE A 132 -3.03 7.13 -4.80
C ILE A 132 -3.49 8.33 -3.98
N TYR A 133 -3.87 8.13 -2.71
CA TYR A 133 -4.28 9.23 -1.83
C TYR A 133 -3.25 10.36 -1.78
N GLU A 134 -1.96 10.04 -1.65
CA GLU A 134 -0.87 11.01 -1.62
C GLU A 134 -0.83 11.86 -2.91
N VAL A 135 -0.91 11.21 -4.08
CA VAL A 135 -0.90 11.90 -5.38
C VAL A 135 -2.13 12.81 -5.53
N LEU A 136 -3.32 12.34 -5.11
CA LEU A 136 -4.54 13.12 -5.18
C LEU A 136 -4.50 14.31 -4.21
N ALA A 137 -4.04 14.11 -2.97
CA ALA A 137 -3.90 15.17 -1.98
C ALA A 137 -2.90 16.25 -2.44
N HIS A 138 -1.79 15.83 -3.05
CA HIS A 138 -0.82 16.76 -3.62
C HIS A 138 -1.42 17.55 -4.79
N ALA A 139 -2.11 16.88 -5.73
CA ALA A 139 -2.75 17.52 -6.86
C ALA A 139 -3.83 18.54 -6.44
N GLU A 140 -4.68 18.17 -5.48
CA GLU A 140 -5.69 19.06 -4.89
C GLU A 140 -5.03 20.28 -4.27
N THR A 141 -4.00 20.08 -3.45
CA THR A 141 -3.29 21.17 -2.77
C THR A 141 -2.68 22.16 -3.78
N LEU A 142 -2.04 21.66 -4.84
CA LEU A 142 -1.48 22.51 -5.89
C LEU A 142 -2.57 23.32 -6.60
N ALA A 143 -3.67 22.69 -6.96
CA ALA A 143 -4.75 23.34 -7.71
C ALA A 143 -5.52 24.36 -6.87
N LEU A 144 -5.80 24.06 -5.58
CA LEU A 144 -6.40 24.98 -4.62
C LEU A 144 -5.49 26.20 -4.40
N ASN A 145 -4.19 25.99 -4.17
CA ASN A 145 -3.24 27.07 -3.93
C ASN A 145 -3.04 27.99 -5.16
N ALA A 146 -3.20 27.45 -6.36
CA ALA A 146 -3.17 28.23 -7.60
C ALA A 146 -4.49 28.97 -7.90
N GLY A 147 -5.54 28.76 -7.09
CA GLY A 147 -6.88 29.32 -7.31
C GLY A 147 -7.59 28.74 -8.54
N LEU A 148 -7.15 27.56 -9.01
CA LEU A 148 -7.71 26.89 -10.19
C LEU A 148 -8.87 25.94 -9.85
N LEU A 149 -8.94 25.51 -8.59
CA LEU A 149 -9.91 24.56 -8.06
C LEU A 149 -10.53 25.15 -6.77
N SER A 150 -11.78 24.81 -6.50
CA SER A 150 -12.47 24.96 -5.22
C SER A 150 -12.86 23.58 -4.68
N VAL A 151 -12.97 23.44 -3.35
CA VAL A 151 -13.42 22.18 -2.72
C VAL A 151 -14.86 21.81 -3.06
N ASP A 152 -15.65 22.77 -3.53
CA ASP A 152 -17.05 22.58 -3.95
C ASP A 152 -17.22 22.26 -5.44
N ASP A 153 -16.12 22.25 -6.22
CA ASP A 153 -16.16 21.94 -7.64
C ASP A 153 -16.45 20.45 -7.90
N ASP A 154 -17.01 20.14 -9.08
CA ASP A 154 -16.97 18.78 -9.62
C ASP A 154 -15.54 18.49 -10.11
N TYR A 155 -14.80 17.67 -9.36
CA TYR A 155 -13.39 17.38 -9.65
C TYR A 155 -13.17 16.67 -11.00
N SER A 156 -14.23 16.27 -11.71
CA SER A 156 -14.06 15.83 -13.10
C SER A 156 -13.52 16.92 -14.03
N ILE A 157 -13.58 18.21 -13.65
CA ILE A 157 -12.87 19.29 -14.36
C ILE A 157 -11.36 19.08 -14.40
N LEU A 158 -10.78 18.30 -13.47
CA LEU A 158 -9.34 18.00 -13.45
C LEU A 158 -8.87 17.22 -14.69
N LEU A 159 -9.79 16.67 -15.48
CA LEU A 159 -9.51 16.03 -16.78
C LEU A 159 -9.45 17.03 -17.95
N GLU A 160 -9.81 18.29 -17.74
CA GLU A 160 -9.74 19.32 -18.78
C GLU A 160 -8.28 19.64 -19.17
N PRO A 161 -8.02 20.02 -20.44
CA PRO A 161 -6.66 20.34 -20.90
C PRO A 161 -5.90 21.36 -20.04
N ARG A 162 -6.59 22.37 -19.49
CA ARG A 162 -5.97 23.39 -18.62
C ARG A 162 -5.33 22.79 -17.35
N PHE A 163 -5.93 21.75 -16.77
CA PHE A 163 -5.37 21.09 -15.59
C PHE A 163 -4.22 20.16 -15.96
N LYS A 164 -4.30 19.51 -17.13
CA LYS A 164 -3.17 18.75 -17.68
C LYS A 164 -1.94 19.64 -17.89
N ASP A 165 -2.13 20.81 -18.49
CA ASP A 165 -1.04 21.77 -18.71
C ASP A 165 -0.49 22.30 -17.38
N PHE A 166 -1.36 22.60 -16.41
CA PHE A 166 -0.96 23.01 -15.07
C PHE A 166 -0.12 21.94 -14.35
N PHE A 167 -0.61 20.71 -14.25
CA PHE A 167 0.10 19.63 -13.55
C PHE A 167 1.38 19.20 -14.26
N SER A 168 1.52 19.42 -15.57
CA SER A 168 2.75 19.12 -16.33
C SER A 168 3.98 19.91 -15.87
N GLN A 169 3.77 21.01 -15.14
CA GLN A 169 4.82 21.85 -14.56
C GLN A 169 5.45 21.23 -13.31
N TYR A 170 4.84 20.17 -12.76
CA TYR A 170 5.28 19.48 -11.55
C TYR A 170 5.79 18.06 -11.89
N SER A 171 6.58 17.49 -11.00
CA SER A 171 7.09 16.12 -11.14
C SER A 171 7.04 15.41 -9.80
N ILE A 172 6.68 14.13 -9.84
CA ILE A 172 6.69 13.26 -8.66
C ILE A 172 7.80 12.23 -8.90
N ALA A 173 8.68 12.06 -7.93
CA ALA A 173 9.74 11.07 -7.98
C ALA A 173 9.56 10.06 -6.85
N VAL A 174 9.58 8.77 -7.18
CA VAL A 174 9.46 7.69 -6.21
C VAL A 174 10.60 6.70 -6.41
N GLY A 175 11.38 6.44 -5.36
CA GLY A 175 12.37 5.36 -5.34
C GLY A 175 11.73 4.06 -4.87
N VAL A 176 11.53 3.10 -5.77
CA VAL A 176 11.09 1.74 -5.41
C VAL A 176 12.12 0.72 -5.88
N ASN A 177 12.54 -0.17 -4.99
CA ASN A 177 13.43 -1.28 -5.34
C ASN A 177 12.58 -2.50 -5.70
N ARG A 178 12.62 -2.93 -6.95
CA ARG A 178 12.22 -4.30 -7.33
C ARG A 178 13.48 -5.10 -7.62
N GLN A 179 13.89 -5.90 -6.63
CA GLN A 179 15.12 -6.73 -6.60
C GLN A 179 16.45 -5.96 -6.82
N PRO A 180 17.60 -6.48 -6.32
CA PRO A 180 18.90 -5.85 -6.53
C PRO A 180 19.34 -6.07 -7.99
N GLY A 181 19.26 -5.02 -8.81
CA GLY A 181 19.65 -5.03 -10.23
C GLY A 181 19.07 -3.87 -11.03
N ASP A 182 17.85 -3.44 -10.69
CA ASP A 182 17.15 -2.35 -11.37
C ASP A 182 16.96 -1.14 -10.46
N VAL A 183 18.00 -0.29 -10.38
CA VAL A 183 17.79 1.10 -9.93
C VAL A 183 17.26 1.88 -11.13
N HIS A 184 15.97 1.71 -11.44
CA HIS A 184 15.30 2.57 -12.40
C HIS A 184 14.85 3.84 -11.69
N ARG A 185 15.55 4.94 -11.98
CA ARG A 185 15.15 6.29 -11.56
C ARG A 185 13.97 6.70 -12.46
N HIS A 186 12.75 6.46 -12.02
CA HIS A 186 11.57 6.92 -12.76
C HIS A 186 11.33 8.41 -12.47
N HIS A 187 11.66 9.26 -13.45
CA HIS A 187 11.17 10.63 -13.52
C HIS A 187 9.76 10.60 -14.13
N GLU A 188 8.72 10.64 -13.28
CA GLU A 188 7.34 10.71 -13.75
C GLU A 188 6.88 12.18 -13.76
N ARG A 189 6.79 12.75 -14.97
CA ARG A 189 6.01 13.97 -15.21
C ARG A 189 4.54 13.57 -15.18
N ALA A 190 3.78 14.04 -14.19
CA ALA A 190 2.32 14.07 -14.02
C ALA A 190 1.41 13.27 -14.99
N SER A 191 1.74 12.04 -15.39
CA SER A 191 0.95 11.22 -16.32
C SER A 191 -0.19 10.48 -15.61
N TRP A 192 -0.04 10.26 -14.30
CA TRP A 192 -1.04 9.60 -13.44
C TRP A 192 -2.37 10.35 -13.34
N LEU A 193 -2.35 11.69 -13.46
CA LEU A 193 -3.56 12.51 -13.44
C LEU A 193 -4.36 12.48 -14.76
N GLN A 194 -3.93 11.66 -15.72
CA GLN A 194 -4.41 11.72 -17.10
C GLN A 194 -5.09 10.43 -17.57
N GLY A 195 -5.34 9.47 -16.66
CA GLY A 195 -5.93 8.17 -17.00
C GLY A 195 -5.05 7.31 -17.91
N ASP A 196 -3.78 7.70 -18.11
CA ASP A 196 -2.85 6.99 -18.97
C ASP A 196 -2.32 5.76 -18.21
N SER A 197 -2.91 4.59 -18.48
CA SER A 197 -2.63 3.32 -17.82
C SER A 197 -1.20 2.79 -18.06
N THR A 198 -0.35 3.54 -18.76
CA THR A 198 0.98 3.09 -19.20
C THR A 198 1.93 2.77 -18.05
N TYR A 199 1.69 3.28 -16.83
CA TYR A 199 2.62 3.08 -15.71
C TYR A 199 1.97 2.74 -14.37
N VAL A 200 0.71 2.34 -14.39
CA VAL A 200 0.18 1.63 -13.23
C VAL A 200 0.79 0.25 -13.21
N CYS A 201 1.45 -0.13 -12.12
CA CYS A 201 2.01 -1.46 -11.97
C CYS A 201 0.91 -2.53 -12.05
N ARG A 202 0.59 -2.95 -13.27
CA ARG A 202 -0.21 -4.14 -13.52
C ARG A 202 0.68 -5.33 -13.22
N ARG A 203 0.34 -6.09 -12.17
CA ARG A 203 0.75 -7.50 -12.16
C ARG A 203 0.07 -8.15 -13.37
N PRO A 204 0.79 -8.90 -14.22
CA PRO A 204 0.13 -9.67 -15.26
C PRO A 204 -0.91 -10.58 -14.62
N ARG A 205 -2.10 -10.63 -15.23
CA ARG A 205 -3.17 -11.55 -14.86
C ARG A 205 -2.57 -12.96 -14.89
N VAL A 206 -2.58 -13.67 -13.78
CA VAL A 206 -2.23 -15.09 -13.76
C VAL A 206 -3.35 -15.81 -14.52
N GLU A 207 -3.17 -16.01 -15.82
CA GLU A 207 -3.95 -16.98 -16.55
C GLU A 207 -3.61 -18.36 -15.96
N LYS A 208 -4.65 -19.06 -15.51
CA LYS A 208 -4.53 -20.46 -15.10
C LYS A 208 -4.17 -21.27 -16.35
N SER A 209 -2.88 -21.43 -16.62
CA SER A 209 -2.45 -22.52 -17.49
C SER A 209 -2.71 -23.82 -16.74
N GLN A 210 -3.61 -24.62 -17.28
CA GLN A 210 -3.73 -26.03 -16.91
C GLN A 210 -2.46 -26.73 -17.36
N ALA A 211 -1.44 -26.75 -16.51
CA ALA A 211 -0.27 -27.61 -16.70
C ALA A 211 -0.52 -28.91 -15.93
N ALA A 212 -0.75 -29.99 -16.69
CA ALA A 212 -0.93 -31.35 -16.21
C ALA A 212 0.24 -31.79 -15.30
N GLN A 213 -0.10 -32.47 -14.21
CA GLN A 213 0.84 -33.17 -13.33
C GLN A 213 1.59 -34.28 -14.09
N PRO A 214 2.92 -34.38 -13.99
CA PRO A 214 3.59 -35.65 -14.26
C PRO A 214 3.37 -36.59 -13.08
N ARG A 215 2.84 -37.78 -13.40
CA ARG A 215 2.81 -38.93 -12.49
C ARG A 215 4.24 -39.33 -12.15
N CYS A 216 4.58 -39.41 -10.87
CA CYS A 216 5.75 -40.16 -10.42
C CYS A 216 5.26 -41.58 -10.07
N ASP A 217 5.58 -42.54 -10.94
CA ASP A 217 5.46 -43.95 -10.65
C ASP A 217 6.51 -44.36 -9.60
N ARG A 218 6.07 -45.23 -8.69
CA ARG A 218 6.89 -45.90 -7.68
C ARG A 218 7.97 -46.75 -8.35
N ARG A 219 9.21 -46.66 -7.88
CA ARG A 219 10.06 -47.77 -7.41
C ARG A 219 11.00 -47.26 -6.34
#